data_AF-A0A915PBP9-F1
#
_entry.id   AF-A0A915PBP9-F1
#
_cell.length_a   1.000
_cell.length_b   1.000
_cell.length_c   1.000
_cell.angle_alpha   90.00
_cell.angle_beta   90.00
_cell.angle_gamma   90.00
#
_symmetry.space_group_name_H-M   'P 1'
#
loop_
_entity.id
_entity.type
_entity.pdbx_description
1 polymer ?
#
loop_
_entity_poly.entity_id
_entity_poly.type
_entity_poly.pdbx_seq_one_letter_code
_entity_poly.pdbx_strand_id
1 'polypeptide(L)' 'MGFSQQIVKLLKAHNVQFWTFDILLDEQVRQGLKIYSDWPTYPQLYLDGELLGGIDVVREEMKDPAFVEKLPKLV' A
#
# COMPACT_ATOMS: atom_id res chain seq x y z
N MET A 1 16.73 -2.55 4.06
CA MET A 1 15.35 -2.55 4.59
C MET A 1 14.40 -2.83 3.44
N GLY A 2 13.48 -3.79 3.57
CA GLY A 2 12.60 -4.19 2.46
C GLY A 2 11.55 -3.13 2.14
N PHE A 3 11.07 -3.09 0.89
CA PHE A 3 10.06 -2.13 0.42
C PHE A 3 8.77 -2.17 1.25
N SER A 4 8.32 -3.35 1.69
CA SER A 4 7.16 -3.49 2.58
C SER A 4 7.36 -2.83 3.95
N GLN A 5 8.57 -2.83 4.50
CA GLN A 5 8.84 -2.11 5.76
C GLN A 5 8.79 -0.59 5.56
N GLN A 6 9.21 -0.10 4.40
CA GLN A 6 9.19 1.34 4.09
C GLN A 6 7.76 1.86 4.02
N ILE A 7 6.85 1.17 3.31
CA ILE A 7 5.45 1.59 3.22
C ILE A 7 4.74 1.55 4.58
N VAL A 8 4.99 0.51 5.39
CA VAL A 8 4.44 0.42 6.75
C VAL A 8 4.92 1.58 7.63
N LYS A 9 6.21 1.94 7.57
CA LYS A 9 6.74 3.10 8.31
C LYS A 9 6.10 4.40 7.85
N LEU A 10 5.95 4.60 6.54
CA LEU A 10 5.34 5.78 5.95
C LEU A 10 3.89 5.97 6.42
N LEU A 11 3.07 4.92 6.36
CA LEU A 11 1.68 4.96 6.79
C LEU A 11 1.56 5.23 8.30
N LYS A 12 2.39 4.57 9.12
CA LYS A 12 2.42 4.80 10.57
C LYS A 12 2.83 6.22 10.93
N ALA A 13 3.81 6.80 10.23
CA ALA A 13 4.24 8.17 10.47
C ALA A 13 3.12 9.22 10.25
N HIS A 14 2.13 8.89 9.42
CA HIS A 14 0.96 9.73 9.13
C HIS A 14 -0.31 9.31 9.89
N ASN A 15 -0.16 8.45 10.91
CA ASN A 15 -1.26 7.89 11.71
C ASN A 15 -2.38 7.27 10.86
N VAL A 16 -2.02 6.66 9.73
CA VAL A 16 -2.98 6.00 8.85
C VAL A 16 -3.35 4.65 9.43
N GLN A 17 -4.64 4.35 9.48
CA GLN A 17 -5.14 3.02 9.81
C GLN A 17 -5.05 2.14 8.54
N PHE A 18 -4.41 0.99 8.64
CA PHE A 18 -4.26 0.07 7.51
C PHE A 18 -4.20 -1.38 7.99
N TRP A 19 -4.42 -2.29 7.05
CA TRP A 19 -4.33 -3.73 7.24
C TRP A 19 -3.26 -4.28 6.31
N THR A 20 -2.66 -5.41 6.69
CA THR A 20 -1.60 -6.05 5.89
C THR A 20 -1.98 -7.49 5.58
N PHE A 21 -1.65 -7.92 4.37
CA PHE A 21 -1.77 -9.31 3.96
C PHE A 21 -0.39 -9.81 3.50
N ASP A 22 0.04 -10.97 4.02
CA ASP A 22 1.32 -11.57 3.64
C ASP A 22 1.14 -12.53 2.46
N ILE A 23 1.45 -12.03 1.27
CA ILE A 23 1.42 -12.77 0.00
C ILE A 23 2.44 -13.91 -0.09
N LEU A 24 3.42 -13.99 0.81
CA LEU A 24 4.39 -15.09 0.80
C LEU A 24 3.79 -16.40 1.34
N LEU A 25 2.67 -16.30 2.06
CA LEU A 25 1.94 -17.44 2.61
C LEU A 25 1.00 -18.08 1.60
N ASP A 26 0.68 -17.40 0.49
CA ASP A 26 -0.26 -17.87 -0.52
C ASP A 26 0.21 -17.48 -1.94
N GLU A 27 0.76 -18.47 -2.66
CA GLU A 27 1.26 -18.27 -4.02
C GLU A 27 0.14 -17.96 -5.02
N GLN A 28 -1.07 -18.52 -4.84
CA GLN A 28 -2.18 -18.27 -5.74
C GLN A 28 -2.64 -16.82 -5.64
N VAL A 29 -2.78 -16.30 -4.42
CA VAL A 29 -3.09 -14.88 -4.18
C VAL A 29 -1.96 -13.99 -4.73
N ARG A 30 -0.70 -14.38 -4.55
CA ARG A 30 0.45 -13.62 -5.08
C ARG A 30 0.45 -13.53 -6.61
N GLN A 31 0.17 -14.61 -7.32
CA GLN A 31 0.12 -14.55 -8.79
C GLN A 31 -1.16 -13.88 -9.27
N GLY A 32 -2.29 -14.18 -8.64
CA GLY A 32 -3.60 -13.61 -8.97
C GLY A 32 -3.65 -12.09 -8.80
N LEU A 33 -3.07 -11.55 -7.71
CA LEU A 33 -3.04 -10.11 -7.46
C LEU A 33 -2.31 -9.33 -8.56
N LYS A 34 -1.18 -9.84 -9.06
CA LYS A 34 -0.45 -9.17 -10.15
C LYS A 34 -1.29 -9.01 -11.41
N ILE A 35 -2.09 -10.03 -11.73
CA ILE A 35 -2.97 -10.05 -12.90
C ILE A 35 -4.17 -9.14 -12.65
N TYR A 36 -4.82 -9.28 -11.48
CA TYR A 36 -5.99 -8.48 -11.10
C TYR A 36 -5.68 -6.98 -11.10
N SER A 37 -4.53 -6.61 -10.55
CA SER A 37 -4.15 -5.22 -10.37
C SER A 37 -3.41 -4.62 -11.55
N ASP A 38 -3.15 -5.42 -12.59
CA ASP A 38 -2.23 -5.09 -13.70
C ASP A 38 -0.92 -4.46 -13.20
N TRP A 39 -0.34 -5.02 -12.13
CA TRP A 39 0.84 -4.44 -11.45
C TRP A 39 1.87 -5.51 -11.09
N PRO A 40 3.13 -5.38 -11.56
CA PRO A 40 4.08 -6.48 -11.52
C PRO A 40 4.81 -6.67 -10.17
N THR A 41 4.81 -5.67 -9.30
CA THR A 41 5.69 -5.59 -8.11
C THR A 41 4.95 -5.50 -6.77
N TYR A 42 5.70 -5.70 -5.69
CA TYR A 42 5.24 -5.55 -4.31
C TYR A 42 6.16 -4.61 -3.54
N PRO A 43 5.67 -3.93 -2.49
CA PRO A 43 4.30 -3.96 -1.95
C PRO A 43 3.27 -3.28 -2.87
N GLN A 44 2.00 -3.64 -2.71
CA GLN A 44 0.87 -2.97 -3.36
C GLN A 44 -0.02 -2.36 -2.27
N LEU A 45 -0.37 -1.08 -2.39
CA LEU A 45 -1.31 -0.40 -1.50
C LEU A 45 -2.64 -0.20 -2.22
N TYR A 46 -3.74 -0.47 -1.50
CA TYR A 46 -5.09 -0.25 -1.99
C TYR A 46 -5.82 0.72 -1.08
N LEU A 47 -6.66 1.57 -1.67
CA LEU A 47 -7.59 2.47 -0.98
C LEU A 47 -8.95 2.34 -1.66
N ASP A 48 -10.01 2.11 -0.88
CA ASP A 48 -11.38 1.93 -1.37
C ASP A 48 -11.53 0.90 -2.51
N GLY A 49 -10.69 -0.14 -2.49
CA GLY A 49 -10.69 -1.22 -3.48
C GLY A 49 -9.84 -0.94 -4.73
N GLU A 50 -9.31 0.27 -4.88
CA GLU A 50 -8.47 0.66 -6.01
C GLU A 50 -6.98 0.57 -5.67
N LEU A 51 -6.17 0.12 -6.64
CA LEU A 51 -4.72 0.09 -6.49
C LEU A 51 -4.17 1.51 -6.55
N LEU A 52 -3.51 1.95 -5.48
CA LEU A 52 -2.69 3.17 -5.48
C LEU A 52 -1.31 2.91 -6.08
N GLY A 53 -0.75 1.72 -5.85
CA GLY A 53 0.53 1.29 -6.42
C GLY A 53 1.56 0.88 -5.38
N GLY A 54 2.83 0.96 -5.78
CA GLY A 54 3.99 0.64 -4.94
C GLY A 54 4.44 1.78 -4.02
N ILE A 55 5.50 1.53 -3.23
CA ILE A 55 6.03 2.51 -2.27
C ILE A 55 6.44 3.83 -2.92
N ASP A 56 7.03 3.81 -4.12
CA ASP A 56 7.48 5.05 -4.78
C ASP A 56 6.28 5.93 -5.16
N VAL A 57 5.23 5.34 -5.72
CA VAL A 57 3.98 6.05 -6.05
C VAL A 57 3.33 6.61 -4.80
N VAL A 58 3.13 5.77 -3.78
CA VAL A 58 2.52 6.19 -2.51
C VAL A 58 3.32 7.30 -1.84
N ARG A 59 4.65 7.27 -1.93
CA ARG A 59 5.51 8.32 -1.38
C ARG A 59 5.34 9.65 -2.09
N GLU A 60 5.11 9.64 -3.40
CA GLU A 60 4.79 10.86 -4.15
C GLU A 60 3.39 11.37 -3.79
N GLU A 61 2.38 10.51 -3.73
CA GLU A 61 1.01 10.88 -3.33
C GLU A 61 0.96 11.48 -1.92
N MET A 62 1.75 10.96 -0.99
CA MET A 62 1.84 11.46 0.40
C MET A 62 2.43 12.86 0.52
N LYS A 63 3.05 13.42 -0.54
CA LYS A 63 3.50 14.81 -0.54
C LYS A 63 2.34 15.79 -0.70
N ASP A 64 1.21 15.34 -1.25
CA ASP A 64 0.00 16.14 -1.33
C ASP A 64 -0.77 16.07 0.00
N PRO A 65 -0.90 17.18 0.75
CA PRO A 65 -1.67 17.20 1.98
C PRO A 65 -3.13 16.76 1.77
N ALA A 66 -3.73 17.10 0.62
CA ALA A 66 -5.12 16.78 0.33
C ALA A 66 -5.34 15.27 0.17
N PHE A 67 -4.32 14.53 -0.27
CA PHE A 67 -4.35 13.07 -0.28
C PHE A 67 -4.27 12.50 1.13
N VAL A 68 -3.34 13.00 1.95
CA VAL A 68 -3.13 12.54 3.34
C VAL A 68 -4.37 12.73 4.21
N GLU A 69 -5.15 13.79 3.98
CA GLU A 69 -6.40 14.07 4.69
C GLU A 69 -7.52 13.06 4.37
N LYS A 70 -7.52 12.46 3.17
CA LYS A 70 -8.51 11.45 2.77
C LYS A 70 -8.24 10.07 3.39
N LEU A 71 -7.02 9.83 3.87
CA LEU A 71 -6.65 8.53 4.40
C LEU A 71 -7.31 8.26 5.76
N PRO A 72 -7.79 7.03 6.00
CA PRO A 72 -8.38 6.65 7.29
C PRO A 72 -7.37 6.83 8.41
N LYS A 73 -7.77 7.51 9.49
CA LYS A 73 -6.89 7.80 10.63
C LYS A 73 -7.16 6.84 11.79
N LEU A 74 -6.12 6.51 12.53
CA LEU A 74 -6.25 5.86 13.83
C LEU A 74 -6.99 6.84 14.76
N VAL A 75 -8.16 6.41 15.23
CA VAL A 75 -8.99 7.15 16.21
C VAL A 75 -8.35 7.07 17.60
#